data_AF-A0A6J5JH54-F1
#
_entry.id   AF-A0A6J5JH54-F1
#
_cell.length_a   1.000
_cell.length_b   1.000
_cell.length_c   1.000
_cell.angle_alpha   90.00
_cell.angle_beta   90.00
_cell.angle_gamma   90.00
#
_symmetry.space_group_name_H-M   'P 1'
#
loop_
_entity.id
_entity.type
_entity.pdbx_description
1 polymer ?
#
loop_
_entity_poly.entity_id
_entity_poly.type
_entity_poly.pdbx_seq_one_letter_code
_entity_poly.pdbx_strand_id
1 'polypeptide(L)' 'MRIADLVEHFLKITHDPRTVVRDAGADYFGAILQDDTLVPAPGARLAATTFDTWFKKNQPAR' A
#
# COMPACT_ATOMS: atom_id res chain seq x y z
N MET A 1 -1.78 7.28 -3.95
CA MET A 1 -2.03 6.01 -3.24
C MET A 1 -1.17 6.03 -1.99
N ARG A 2 -1.79 6.07 -0.81
CA ARG A 2 -1.12 6.00 0.49
C ARG A 2 -0.86 4.55 0.87
N ILE A 3 -0.04 4.30 1.89
CA ILE A 3 0.22 2.95 2.41
C ILE A 3 -1.08 2.23 2.78
N ALA A 4 -2.02 2.93 3.44
CA ALA A 4 -3.31 2.36 3.80
C ALA A 4 -4.12 1.88 2.58
N ASP A 5 -4.04 2.58 1.45
CA ASP A 5 -4.71 2.19 0.21
C ASP A 5 -4.12 0.91 -0.38
N LEU A 6 -2.79 0.76 -0.30
CA LEU A 6 -2.09 -0.45 -0.75
C LEU A 6 -2.44 -1.65 0.11
N VAL A 7 -2.51 -1.47 1.43
CA VAL A 7 -2.93 -2.52 2.37
C VAL A 7 -4.38 -2.91 2.13
N GLU A 8 -5.28 -1.95 1.96
CA GLU A 8 -6.69 -2.21 1.66
C GLU A 8 -6.86 -3.00 0.36
N HIS A 9 -6.10 -2.64 -0.68
CA HIS A 9 -6.09 -3.36 -1.95
C HIS A 9 -5.57 -4.80 -1.78
N PHE A 10 -4.50 -5.00 -0.99
CA PHE A 10 -3.97 -6.32 -0.68
C PHE A 10 -4.98 -7.22 0.07
N LEU A 11 -5.70 -6.67 1.06
CA LEU A 11 -6.72 -7.44 1.78
C LEU A 11 -7.87 -7.84 0.85
N LYS A 12 -8.30 -6.94 -0.04
CA LYS A 12 -9.33 -7.22 -1.05
C LYS A 12 -8.94 -8.37 -1.98
N ILE A 13 -7.74 -8.33 -2.55
CA ILE A 13 -7.29 -9.37 -3.50
C ILE A 13 -6.98 -10.72 -2.82
N THR A 14 -6.68 -10.73 -1.52
CA THR A 14 -6.47 -11.94 -0.73
C THR A 14 -7.75 -12.47 -0.07
N HIS A 15 -8.90 -11.79 -0.27
CA HIS A 15 -10.18 -12.12 0.36
C HIS A 15 -10.12 -12.10 1.89
N ASP A 16 -9.29 -11.22 2.45
CA ASP A 16 -9.21 -11.02 3.89
C ASP A 16 -10.35 -10.11 4.36
N PRO A 17 -11.14 -10.51 5.39
CA PRO A 17 -12.34 -9.77 5.81
C PRO A 17 -12.02 -8.54 6.68
N ARG A 18 -10.77 -8.32 7.08
CA ARG A 18 -10.40 -7.19 7.94
C ARG A 18 -10.59 -5.86 7.20
N THR A 19 -11.08 -4.87 7.92
CA THR A 19 -11.29 -3.50 7.40
C THR A 19 -10.10 -2.62 7.76
N VAL A 20 -9.58 -1.86 6.79
CA VAL A 20 -8.52 -0.88 7.04
C VAL A 20 -9.11 0.39 7.64
N VAL A 21 -8.65 0.75 8.83
CA VAL A 21 -8.96 2.04 9.46
C VAL A 21 -7.80 2.99 9.20
N ARG A 22 -8.10 4.15 8.60
CA ARG A 22 -7.13 5.22 8.36
C ARG A 22 -7.10 6.14 9.58
N ASP A 23 -5.93 6.30 10.18
CA ASP A 23 -5.70 7.20 11.31
C ASP A 23 -4.48 8.08 11.01
N ALA A 24 -4.68 9.39 10.94
CA ALA A 24 -3.61 10.35 10.67
C ALA A 24 -2.67 10.53 11.88
N GLY A 25 -3.11 10.13 13.08
CA GLY A 25 -2.29 10.13 14.29
C GLY A 25 -1.58 8.79 14.56
N ALA A 26 -1.77 7.79 13.70
CA ALA A 26 -1.06 6.52 13.83
C ALA A 26 0.40 6.67 13.41
N ASP A 27 1.31 6.29 14.31
CA ASP A 27 2.74 6.35 14.06
C ASP A 27 3.20 5.32 13.03
N TYR A 28 4.05 5.75 12.12
CA TYR A 28 4.87 4.88 11.29
C TYR A 28 6.27 4.78 11.90
N PHE A 29 6.56 3.65 12.54
CA PHE A 29 7.83 3.41 13.26
C PHE A 29 8.20 4.54 14.26
N GLY A 30 7.21 5.04 15.01
CA GLY A 30 7.40 6.09 16.01
C GLY A 30 7.41 7.52 15.46
N ALA A 31 7.08 7.70 14.17
CA ALA A 31 6.93 9.02 13.56
C ALA A 31 5.53 9.20 12.96
N ILE A 32 4.91 10.34 13.24
CA ILE A 32 3.66 10.76 12.58
C ILE A 32 4.00 11.18 11.14
N LEU A 33 3.40 10.51 10.16
CA LEU A 33 3.62 10.83 8.75
C LEU A 33 2.71 11.96 8.27
N GLN A 34 3.24 12.77 7.36
CA GLN A 34 2.41 13.65 6.54
C GLN A 34 1.87 12.88 5.33
N ASP A 35 0.81 13.40 4.74
CA ASP A 35 0.09 12.77 3.63
C ASP A 35 0.94 12.53 2.36
N ASP A 36 2.01 13.30 2.21
CA ASP A 36 2.98 13.26 1.11
C ASP A 36 4.28 12.51 1.47
N THR A 37 4.36 11.95 2.68
CA THR A 37 5.52 11.17 3.13
C THR A 37 5.39 9.72 2.65
N LEU A 38 6.52 9.11 2.25
CA LEU A 38 6.61 7.74 1.70
C LEU A 38 5.79 7.48 0.43
N VAL A 39 5.39 8.53 -0.29
CA VAL A 39 4.76 8.42 -1.61
C VAL A 39 5.66 9.03 -2.68
N PRO A 40 5.59 8.55 -3.94
CA PRO A 40 6.37 9.13 -5.03
C PRO A 40 6.01 10.61 -5.24
N ALA A 41 7.02 11.47 -5.26
CA ALA A 41 6.87 12.89 -5.57
C ALA A 41 6.57 13.12 -7.07
N PRO A 42 6.12 14.33 -7.47
CA PRO A 42 6.00 14.69 -8.88
C PRO A 42 7.31 14.44 -9.64
N GLY A 43 7.22 13.83 -10.82
CA GLY A 43 8.39 13.47 -11.63
C GLY A 43 9.13 12.21 -11.17
N ALA A 44 8.65 11.50 -10.15
CA ALA A 44 9.20 10.21 -9.76
C ALA A 44 9.16 9.22 -10.93
N ARG A 45 10.26 8.50 -11.14
CA ARG A 45 10.34 7.44 -12.16
C ARG A 45 9.48 6.25 -11.72
N LEU A 46 8.44 5.98 -12.48
CA LEU A 46 7.60 4.79 -12.27
C LEU A 46 8.08 3.64 -13.16
N ALA A 47 8.20 2.45 -12.58
CA ALA A 47 8.43 1.22 -13.34
C ALA A 47 7.13 0.73 -13.98
N ALA A 48 7.23 -0.01 -15.09
CA ALA A 48 6.06 -0.54 -15.80
C ALA A 48 5.30 -1.64 -15.02
N THR A 49 5.95 -2.26 -14.02
CA THR A 49 5.31 -3.31 -13.22
C THR A 49 4.39 -2.66 -12.19
N THR A 50 3.09 -2.84 -12.37
CA THR A 50 2.08 -2.43 -11.38
C THR A 50 2.05 -3.39 -10.20
N PHE A 51 1.47 -2.95 -9.08
CA PHE A 51 1.26 -3.81 -7.92
C PHE A 51 0.47 -5.07 -8.28
N ASP A 52 -0.63 -4.96 -9.03
CA ASP A 52 -1.43 -6.13 -9.47
C ASP A 52 -0.62 -7.10 -10.33
N THR A 53 0.24 -6.58 -11.20
CA THR A 53 1.10 -7.39 -12.06
C THR A 53 2.14 -8.15 -11.23
N TRP A 54 2.75 -7.47 -10.26
CA TRP A 54 3.68 -8.10 -9.32
C TRP A 54 2.96 -9.14 -8.46
N PHE A 55 1.80 -8.81 -7.90
CA PHE A 55 1.06 -9.68 -7.00
C PHE A 55 0.69 -10.99 -7.69
N LYS A 56 0.11 -10.93 -8.90
CA LYS A 56 -0.23 -12.13 -9.70
C LYS A 56 0.97 -13.04 -9.96
N LYS A 57 2.17 -12.48 -10.12
CA LYS A 57 3.41 -13.24 -10.37
C LYS A 57 3.99 -13.88 -9.10
N ASN A 58 3.71 -13.32 -7.93
CA ASN A 58 4.36 -13.67 -6.66
C ASN A 58 3.37 -14.23 -5.62
N GLN A 59 2.22 -14.76 -6.06
CA GLN A 59 1.32 -15.45 -5.14
C GLN A 59 2.03 -16.68 -4.58
N PRO A 60 2.09 -16.87 -3.25
CA PRO A 60 2.59 -18.11 -2.68
C PRO A 60 1.73 -19.27 -3.22
N ALA A 61 2.38 -20.38 -3.56
CA ALA A 61 1.66 -21.62 -3.86
C ALA A 61 0.74 -21.92 -2.68
N ARG A 62 -0.53 -22.11 -2.98
CA ARG A 62 -1.61 -22.26 -2.00
C ARG A 62 -1.44 -23.51 -1.15
#